data_AF-A0A852DVY9-F1
#
_entry.id   AF-A0A852DVY9-F1
#
_cell.length_a   1.000
_cell.length_b   1.000
_cell.length_c   1.000
_cell.angle_alpha   90.00
_cell.angle_beta   90.00
_cell.angle_gamma   90.00
#
_symmetry.space_group_name_H-M   'P 1'
#
loop_
_entity.id
_entity.type
_entity.pdbx_description
1 polymer ?
#
loop_
_entity_poly.entity_id
_entity_poly.type
_entity_poly.pdbx_seq_one_letter_code
_entity_poly.pdbx_strand_id
1 'polypeptide(L)' 'MKILFLLFPLILPLVQGASGEKQTGCRQRGGYCTYGRCDFPARPIGRCSLYSVCCK' A
#
# COMPACT_ATOMS: atom_id res chain seq x y z
N MET A 1 29.77 -1.60 -15.57
CA MET A 1 29.06 -1.09 -14.37
C MET A 1 27.89 -0.21 -14.79
N LYS A 2 26.68 -0.78 -14.97
CA LYS A 2 25.42 -0.02 -15.13
C LYS A 2 24.15 -0.89 -15.08
N ILE A 3 24.21 -2.10 -14.52
CA ILE A 3 23.07 -3.05 -14.56
C ILE A 3 22.35 -3.13 -13.20
N LEU A 4 22.99 -2.75 -12.09
CA LEU A 4 22.35 -2.75 -10.76
C LEU A 4 21.17 -1.78 -10.63
N PHE A 5 21.08 -0.74 -11.46
CA PHE A 5 20.02 0.27 -11.37
C PHE A 5 18.69 -0.17 -11.98
N LEU A 6 18.64 -1.29 -12.71
CA LEU A 6 17.40 -1.80 -13.32
C LEU A 6 16.60 -2.75 -12.42
N LEU A 7 17.17 -3.23 -11.32
CA LEU A 7 16.47 -4.07 -10.35
C LEU A 7 15.55 -3.26 -9.42
N PHE A 8 15.87 -1.99 -9.18
CA PHE A 8 15.14 -1.12 -8.26
C PHE A 8 13.70 -0.75 -8.69
N PRO A 9 13.39 -0.44 -9.97
CA PRO A 9 12.04 -0.07 -10.38
C PRO A 9 11.07 -1.27 -10.44
N LEU A 10 11.57 -2.51 -10.42
CA LEU A 10 10.72 -3.71 -10.47
C LEU A 10 10.21 -4.12 -9.08
N ILE A 11 10.83 -3.64 -7.99
CA ILE A 11 10.42 -3.94 -6.61
C ILE A 11 9.36 -2.96 -6.09
N LEU A 12 9.31 -1.72 -6.57
CA LEU A 12 8.26 -0.76 -6.19
C LEU A 12 6.82 -1.23 -6.50
N PRO A 13 6.52 -1.86 -7.65
CA PRO A 13 5.16 -2.32 -7.93
C PRO A 13 4.74 -3.54 -7.08
N LEU A 14 5.66 -4.25 -6.44
CA LEU A 14 5.33 -5.36 -5.53
C LEU A 14 4.66 -4.90 -4.23
N VAL A 15 4.78 -3.62 -3.84
CA VAL A 15 3.97 -3.03 -2.74
C VAL A 15 2.54 -2.71 -3.19
N GLN A 16 2.29 -2.61 -4.49
CA GLN A 16 0.99 -2.30 -5.08
C GLN A 16 0.29 -3.56 -5.63
N GLY A 17 0.83 -4.74 -5.37
CA GLY A 17 0.25 -6.01 -5.77
C GLY A 17 -1.09 -6.27 -5.09
N ALA A 18 -2.14 -6.29 -5.91
CA ALA A 18 -3.42 -6.96 -5.66
C ALA A 18 -4.46 -6.26 -4.75
N SER A 19 -4.95 -5.06 -5.10
CA SER A 19 -6.38 -4.69 -4.94
C SER A 19 -6.73 -3.34 -5.59
N GLY A 20 -6.77 -3.29 -6.93
CA GLY A 20 -6.84 -2.03 -7.70
C GLY A 20 -7.90 -1.01 -7.24
N GLU A 21 -9.13 -1.42 -6.94
CA GLU A 21 -10.21 -0.48 -6.56
C GLU A 21 -10.10 0.01 -5.12
N LYS A 22 -9.99 -0.91 -4.15
CA LYS A 22 -10.00 -0.54 -2.72
C LYS A 22 -8.71 0.15 -2.30
N GLN A 23 -7.59 -0.23 -2.91
CA GLN A 23 -6.29 0.42 -2.69
C GLN A 23 -6.27 1.82 -3.29
N THR A 24 -6.84 2.00 -4.49
CA THR A 24 -7.00 3.33 -5.10
C THR A 24 -7.92 4.22 -4.26
N GLY A 25 -9.05 3.71 -3.78
CA GLY A 25 -9.95 4.46 -2.91
C GLY A 25 -9.31 4.88 -1.59
N CYS A 26 -8.48 4.02 -0.98
CA CYS A 26 -7.71 4.37 0.21
C CYS A 26 -6.70 5.49 -0.07
N ARG A 27 -5.96 5.38 -1.18
CA ARG A 27 -4.95 6.36 -1.58
C ARG A 27 -5.55 7.70 -1.98
N GLN A 28 -6.70 7.71 -2.66
CA GLN A 28 -7.45 8.92 -2.99
C GLN A 28 -7.92 9.67 -1.73
N ARG A 29 -8.20 8.96 -0.64
CA ARG A 29 -8.51 9.57 0.67
C ARG A 29 -7.28 10.08 1.41
N GLY A 30 -6.08 9.92 0.83
CA GLY A 30 -4.80 10.25 1.45
C GLY A 30 -4.36 9.24 2.51
N GLY A 31 -4.87 8.01 2.46
CA GLY A 31 -4.47 6.92 3.34
C GLY A 31 -3.50 5.93 2.67
N TYR A 32 -3.05 4.96 3.45
CA TYR A 32 -2.21 3.84 3.00
C TYR A 32 -2.77 2.51 3.47
N CYS A 33 -2.47 1.45 2.73
CA CYS A 33 -2.87 0.09 3.10
C CYS A 33 -1.75 -0.58 3.89
N THR A 34 -2.07 -1.16 5.04
CA THR A 34 -1.13 -1.98 5.82
C THR A 34 -1.78 -3.30 6.21
N TYR A 35 -0.99 -4.32 6.46
CA TYR A 35 -1.47 -5.60 6.95
C TYR A 35 -1.78 -5.52 8.45
N GLY A 36 -2.90 -6.10 8.87
CA GLY A 36 -3.29 -6.12 10.28
C GLY A 36 -3.91 -4.81 10.77
N ARG A 37 -3.14 -3.97 11.47
CA ARG A 37 -3.63 -2.78 12.18
C ARG A 37 -2.84 -1.52 11.81
N CYS A 38 -3.43 -0.35 12.03
CA CYS A 38 -2.75 0.92 11.89
C CYS A 38 -1.85 1.19 13.09
N ASP A 39 -0.64 1.67 12.84
CA ASP A 39 0.26 2.18 13.87
C ASP A 39 -0.13 3.59 14.29
N PHE A 40 0.04 3.90 15.56
CA PHE A 40 -0.19 5.25 16.06
C PHE A 40 0.81 6.23 15.40
N PRO A 41 0.38 7.42 14.93
CA PRO A 41 -0.91 8.08 15.17
C PRO A 41 -2.03 7.77 14.15
N ALA A 42 -1.78 6.95 13.14
CA ALA A 42 -2.77 6.65 12.10
C ALA A 42 -3.95 5.84 12.63
N ARG A 43 -5.15 6.13 12.11
CA ARG A 43 -6.40 5.47 12.47
C ARG A 43 -6.94 4.64 11.32
N PRO A 44 -7.64 3.52 11.60
CA PRO A 44 -8.29 2.74 10.57
C PRO A 44 -9.49 3.50 10.00
N ILE A 45 -9.44 3.81 8.71
CA ILE A 45 -10.49 4.52 7.96
C ILE A 45 -11.23 3.60 6.97
N GLY A 46 -10.82 2.35 6.86
CA GLY A 46 -11.43 1.36 5.98
C GLY A 46 -10.59 0.09 5.83
N ARG A 47 -10.89 -0.70 4.80
CA ARG A 47 -10.14 -1.92 4.46
C ARG A 47 -9.77 -1.92 2.98
N CYS A 48 -8.52 -2.29 2.69
CA CYS A 48 -8.05 -2.46 1.31
C CYS A 48 -8.23 -3.90 0.81
N SER A 49 -8.26 -4.88 1.72
CA SER A 49 -8.47 -6.31 1.41
C SER A 49 -9.02 -7.03 2.64
N LEU A 50 -9.17 -8.35 2.58
CA LEU A 50 -9.54 -9.19 3.73
C LEU A 50 -8.54 -9.07 4.88
N TYR A 51 -7.25 -8.96 4.57
CA TYR A 51 -6.16 -8.96 5.57
C TYR A 51 -5.46 -7.61 5.74
N SER A 52 -5.79 -6.61 4.91
CA SER A 52 -5.16 -5.29 4.93
C SER A 52 -6.17 -4.17 5.21
N VAL A 53 -5.83 -3.31 6.16
CA VAL A 53 -6.61 -2.14 6.57
C VAL A 53 -6.13 -0.87 5.88
N CYS A 54 -7.04 0.07 5.66
CA CYS A 54 -6.71 1.41 5.18
C CYS A 54 -6.52 2.34 6.38
N CYS A 55 -5.36 2.97 6.48
CA CYS A 55 -4.92 3.81 7.59
C CYS A 55 -4.69 5.25 7.15
N LYS A 56 -5.04 6.20 8.02
CA LYS A 56 -4.77 7.63 7.83
C LYS A 56 -4.57 8.33 9.16
#